data_AF-A0A517I2V3-F1
#
_entry.id   AF-A0A517I2V3-F1
#
_cell.length_a   1.000
_cell.length_b   1.000
_cell.length_c   1.000
_cell.angle_alpha   90.00
_cell.angle_beta   90.00
_cell.angle_gamma   90.00
#
_symmetry.space_group_name_H-M   'P 1'
#
loop_
_entity.id
_entity.type
_entity.pdbx_description
1 polymer ?
#
loop_
_entity_poly.entity_id
_entity_poly.type
_entity_poly.pdbx_seq_one_letter_code
_entity_poly.pdbx_strand_id
1 'polypeptide(L)'
;MRSNEDILLVVNDATFDQMKKGKASSYNHLFQLKKDSPELAEAFMSLQDKFAGTHFISQLYFYNNNMFVTGLFLYVGLFLGLVFLAATGSILYFKQVAEAYADQEQFSLMKKIGMDKTQITQSISRQIMVIFGLPLLLGILHSIVVLRSYFTSVETGIAWLVLLTIVAYTVMYLIYYCLTVRTYIKVAFSNSNA
;
A
#
# COMPACT_ATOMS: atom_id res chain seq x y z
N MET A 1 -24.02 -41.77 -6.83
CA MET A 1 -23.23 -42.35 -7.93
C MET A 1 -21.82 -41.82 -7.81
N ARG A 2 -20.84 -42.72 -7.66
CA ARG A 2 -19.46 -42.44 -7.30
C ARG A 2 -18.67 -42.36 -8.62
N SER A 3 -18.39 -41.14 -9.11
CA SER A 3 -17.47 -40.93 -10.24
C SER A 3 -16.06 -40.84 -9.67
N ASN A 4 -15.28 -41.91 -9.80
CA ASN A 4 -13.85 -41.90 -9.53
C ASN A 4 -13.19 -41.40 -10.82
N GLU A 5 -12.93 -40.10 -10.92
CA GLU A 5 -12.12 -39.56 -12.01
C GLU A 5 -10.66 -39.86 -11.69
N ASP A 6 -10.19 -41.02 -12.15
CA ASP A 6 -8.78 -41.38 -12.06
C ASP A 6 -7.99 -40.46 -13.02
N ILE A 7 -7.23 -39.53 -12.47
CA ILE A 7 -6.37 -38.64 -13.25
C ILE A 7 -5.25 -39.48 -13.88
N LEU A 8 -5.29 -39.66 -15.20
CA LEU A 8 -4.26 -40.37 -15.96
C LEU A 8 -3.06 -39.44 -16.20
N LEU A 9 -1.97 -39.64 -15.45
CA LEU A 9 -0.70 -38.94 -15.66
C LEU A 9 0.24 -39.81 -16.49
N VAL A 10 0.60 -39.36 -17.69
CA VAL A 10 1.63 -40.00 -18.51
C VAL A 10 3.00 -39.49 -18.07
N VAL A 11 3.85 -40.37 -17.56
CA VAL A 11 5.21 -40.08 -17.10
C VAL A 11 6.20 -41.05 -17.75
N ASN A 12 7.48 -40.68 -17.82
CA ASN A 12 8.53 -41.56 -18.33
C ASN A 12 8.87 -42.69 -17.34
N ASP A 13 9.54 -43.74 -17.83
CA ASP A 13 9.83 -44.97 -17.08
C ASP A 13 10.63 -44.71 -15.79
N ALA A 14 11.60 -43.79 -15.84
CA ALA A 14 12.40 -43.45 -14.67
C ALA A 14 11.57 -42.76 -13.57
N THR A 15 10.63 -41.89 -13.94
CA THR A 15 9.68 -41.27 -13.02
C THR A 15 8.66 -42.28 -12.50
N PHE A 16 8.17 -43.19 -13.36
CA PHE A 16 7.26 -44.27 -12.97
C PHE A 16 7.88 -45.19 -11.91
N ASP A 17 9.13 -45.63 -12.12
CA ASP A 17 9.83 -46.50 -11.18
C ASP A 17 10.17 -45.81 -9.84
N GLN A 18 10.34 -44.48 -9.84
CA GLN A 18 10.48 -43.70 -8.61
C GLN A 18 9.15 -43.59 -7.85
N MET A 19 8.05 -43.30 -8.55
CA MET A 19 6.72 -43.20 -7.94
C MET A 19 6.24 -44.55 -7.38
N LYS A 20 6.54 -45.65 -8.08
CA LYS A 20 6.24 -47.03 -7.63
C LYS A 20 6.95 -47.41 -6.32
N LYS A 21 8.09 -46.77 -6.01
CA LYS A 21 8.85 -46.98 -4.76
C LYS A 21 8.29 -46.16 -3.58
N GLY A 22 7.50 -45.12 -3.85
CA GLY A 22 6.83 -44.32 -2.82
C GLY A 22 5.58 -45.03 -2.29
N LYS A 23 5.54 -45.30 -0.98
CA LYS A 23 4.38 -45.93 -0.30
C LYS A 23 3.24 -44.95 0.07
N ALA A 24 3.30 -43.71 -0.38
CA ALA A 24 2.36 -42.68 0.06
C ALA A 24 1.24 -42.48 -0.97
N SER A 25 0.14 -43.22 -0.82
CA SER A 25 -1.13 -42.90 -1.46
C SER A 25 -1.87 -41.87 -0.59
N SER A 26 -2.06 -40.65 -1.09
CA SER A 26 -2.98 -39.69 -0.47
C SER A 26 -4.36 -39.84 -1.09
N TYR A 27 -5.37 -40.01 -0.25
CA TYR A 27 -6.76 -40.06 -0.68
C TYR A 27 -7.42 -38.73 -0.33
N ASN A 28 -7.90 -38.02 -1.35
CA ASN A 28 -8.64 -36.78 -1.17
C ASN A 28 -10.14 -37.08 -1.23
N HIS A 29 -10.88 -36.65 -0.21
CA HIS A 29 -12.35 -36.78 -0.18
C HIS A 29 -12.97 -35.39 -0.19
N LEU A 30 -13.90 -35.16 -1.12
CA LEU A 30 -14.66 -33.92 -1.24
C LEU A 30 -16.09 -34.14 -0.74
N PHE A 31 -16.54 -33.31 0.19
CA PHE A 31 -17.88 -33.35 0.74
C PHE A 31 -18.57 -32.01 0.53
N GLN A 32 -19.79 -32.04 -0.05
CA GLN A 32 -20.62 -30.85 -0.20
C GLN A 32 -21.76 -30.88 0.83
N LEU A 33 -21.79 -29.88 1.69
CA LEU A 33 -22.81 -29.73 2.74
C LEU A 33 -23.97 -28.88 2.20
N LYS A 34 -25.21 -29.31 2.43
CA LYS A 34 -26.43 -28.55 2.02
C LYS A 34 -26.72 -27.32 2.90
N LYS A 35 -26.19 -27.29 4.12
CA LYS A 35 -26.36 -26.22 5.12
C LYS A 35 -25.02 -25.96 5.80
N ASP A 36 -24.10 -25.36 5.06
CA ASP A 36 -22.80 -24.95 5.59
C ASP A 36 -22.94 -23.65 6.42
N SER A 37 -22.12 -23.50 7.45
CA SER A 37 -22.11 -22.32 8.34
C SER A 37 -20.70 -22.07 8.87
N PRO A 38 -20.32 -20.81 9.16
CA PRO A 38 -18.99 -20.49 9.69
C PRO A 38 -18.63 -21.29 10.95
N GLU A 39 -19.58 -21.48 11.86
CA GLU A 39 -19.39 -22.21 13.12
C GLU A 39 -19.10 -23.69 12.87
N LEU A 40 -19.80 -24.30 11.90
CA LEU A 40 -19.59 -25.69 11.51
C LEU A 40 -18.25 -25.86 10.79
N ALA A 41 -17.86 -24.89 9.95
CA ALA A 41 -16.57 -24.87 9.27
C ALA A 41 -15.41 -24.79 10.27
N GLU A 42 -15.52 -23.95 11.30
CA GLU A 42 -14.55 -23.84 12.38
C GLU A 42 -14.49 -25.12 13.23
N ALA A 43 -15.64 -25.65 13.64
CA ALA A 43 -15.73 -26.91 14.36
C ALA A 43 -15.11 -28.07 13.56
N PHE A 44 -15.32 -28.12 12.24
CA PHE A 44 -14.71 -29.11 11.37
C PHE A 44 -13.17 -28.98 11.33
N MET A 45 -12.65 -27.76 11.17
CA MET A 45 -11.20 -27.53 11.20
C MET A 45 -10.57 -27.92 12.55
N SER A 46 -11.29 -27.71 13.67
CA SER A 46 -10.82 -28.13 15.01
C SER A 46 -10.64 -29.65 15.18
N LEU A 47 -11.26 -30.47 14.31
CA LEU A 47 -11.08 -31.92 14.35
C LEU A 47 -9.68 -32.34 13.86
N GLN A 48 -8.95 -31.47 13.17
CA GLN A 48 -7.62 -31.82 12.64
C GLN A 48 -6.66 -32.27 13.74
N ASP A 49 -6.73 -31.64 14.91
CA ASP A 49 -5.91 -31.99 16.07
C ASP A 49 -6.19 -33.42 16.59
N LYS A 50 -7.38 -33.96 16.33
CA LYS A 50 -7.80 -35.31 16.73
C LYS A 50 -7.41 -36.39 15.73
N PHE A 51 -7.14 -36.03 14.48
CA PHE A 51 -6.83 -36.97 13.40
C PHE A 51 -5.46 -36.68 12.80
N ALA A 52 -4.42 -36.94 13.60
CA ALA A 52 -3.02 -36.83 13.17
C ALA A 52 -2.76 -37.66 11.90
N GLY A 53 -2.26 -37.00 10.85
CA GLY A 53 -2.02 -37.62 9.54
C GLY A 53 -3.12 -37.37 8.49
N THR A 54 -4.19 -36.67 8.85
CA THR A 54 -5.21 -36.18 7.90
C THR A 54 -5.14 -34.66 7.81
N HIS A 55 -5.40 -34.12 6.61
CA HIS A 55 -5.46 -32.68 6.38
C HIS A 55 -6.88 -32.31 6.00
N PHE A 56 -7.55 -31.54 6.85
CA PHE A 56 -8.88 -31.04 6.61
C PHE A 56 -8.80 -29.66 5.98
N ILE A 57 -9.65 -29.42 4.98
CA ILE A 57 -9.76 -28.14 4.30
C ILE A 57 -11.24 -27.78 4.26
N SER A 58 -11.59 -26.62 4.82
CA SER A 58 -12.91 -26.03 4.66
C SER A 58 -12.81 -24.75 3.83
N GLN A 59 -13.39 -24.76 2.63
CA GLN A 59 -13.36 -23.58 1.76
C GLN A 59 -14.04 -22.37 2.40
N LEU A 60 -15.14 -22.57 3.14
CA LEU A 60 -15.84 -21.51 3.86
C LEU A 60 -14.98 -20.93 4.99
N TYR A 61 -14.27 -21.78 5.75
CA TYR A 61 -13.32 -21.34 6.77
C TYR A 61 -12.20 -20.50 6.16
N PHE A 62 -11.55 -21.02 5.11
CA PHE A 62 -10.47 -20.30 4.43
C PHE A 62 -10.96 -18.98 3.83
N TYR A 63 -12.11 -18.95 3.16
CA TYR A 63 -12.67 -17.72 2.60
C TYR A 63 -12.93 -16.67 3.68
N ASN A 64 -13.61 -17.04 4.77
CA ASN A 64 -13.93 -16.11 5.86
C ASN A 64 -12.67 -15.60 6.57
N ASN A 65 -11.71 -16.49 6.85
CA ASN A 65 -10.45 -16.12 7.48
C ASN A 65 -9.64 -15.18 6.57
N ASN A 66 -9.50 -15.50 5.28
CA ASN A 66 -8.81 -14.64 4.32
C ASN A 66 -9.48 -13.28 4.17
N MET A 67 -10.81 -13.23 4.12
CA MET A 67 -11.59 -12.00 4.05
C MET A 67 -11.41 -11.15 5.31
N PHE A 68 -11.43 -11.75 6.50
CA PHE A 68 -11.16 -11.07 7.76
C PHE A 68 -9.74 -10.51 7.82
N VAL A 69 -8.73 -11.34 7.53
CA VAL A 69 -7.31 -10.95 7.59
C VAL A 69 -7.02 -9.86 6.56
N THR A 70 -7.51 -10.00 5.33
CA THR A 70 -7.35 -8.98 4.27
C THR A 70 -8.05 -7.68 4.65
N GLY A 71 -9.28 -7.76 5.19
CA GLY A 71 -10.00 -6.59 5.69
C GLY A 71 -9.23 -5.87 6.81
N LEU A 72 -8.65 -6.62 7.74
CA LEU A 72 -7.82 -6.07 8.82
C LEU A 72 -6.56 -5.39 8.27
N PHE A 73 -5.86 -6.01 7.32
CA PHE A 73 -4.70 -5.41 6.67
C PHE A 73 -5.04 -4.15 5.90
N LEU A 74 -6.18 -4.12 5.19
CA LEU A 74 -6.66 -2.93 4.50
C LEU A 74 -6.97 -1.80 5.48
N TYR A 75 -7.67 -2.10 6.58
CA TYR A 75 -7.99 -1.12 7.61
C TYR A 75 -6.73 -0.52 8.24
N VAL A 76 -5.82 -1.37 8.71
CA VAL A 76 -4.56 -0.93 9.32
C VAL A 76 -3.70 -0.17 8.31
N GLY A 77 -3.57 -0.68 7.09
CA GLY A 77 -2.79 -0.05 6.03
C GLY A 77 -3.31 1.34 5.64
N LEU A 78 -4.63 1.49 5.48
CA LEU A 78 -5.24 2.79 5.16
C LEU A 78 -5.12 3.77 6.32
N PHE A 79 -5.44 3.33 7.54
CA PHE A 79 -5.35 4.19 8.72
C PHE A 79 -3.93 4.67 8.96
N LEU A 80 -2.97 3.74 8.98
CA LEU A 80 -1.56 4.05 9.20
C LEU A 80 -0.99 4.88 8.06
N GLY A 81 -1.40 4.60 6.82
CA GLY A 81 -1.07 5.39 5.64
C GLY A 81 -1.51 6.84 5.78
N LEU A 82 -2.78 7.10 6.15
CA LEU A 82 -3.31 8.46 6.36
C LEU A 82 -2.60 9.18 7.51
N VAL A 83 -2.30 8.49 8.61
CA VAL A 83 -1.58 9.07 9.75
C VAL A 83 -0.16 9.46 9.36
N PHE A 84 0.59 8.58 8.70
CA PHE A 84 1.95 8.90 8.25
C PHE A 84 1.97 10.00 7.20
N LEU A 85 0.99 9.99 6.30
CA LEU A 85 0.79 11.01 5.30
C LEU A 85 0.59 12.40 5.94
N ALA A 86 -0.34 12.50 6.89
CA ALA A 86 -0.58 13.74 7.64
C ALA A 86 0.63 14.16 8.48
N ALA A 87 1.31 13.20 9.11
CA ALA A 87 2.50 13.46 9.92
C ALA A 87 3.66 14.01 9.07
N THR A 88 3.99 13.34 7.95
CA THR A 88 5.06 13.77 7.04
C THR A 88 4.74 15.13 6.41
N GLY A 89 3.51 15.33 5.94
CA GLY A 89 3.06 16.64 5.43
C GLY A 89 3.21 17.74 6.48
N SER A 90 2.81 17.47 7.72
CA SER A 90 2.92 18.44 8.83
C SER A 90 4.37 18.73 9.21
N ILE A 91 5.24 17.71 9.25
CA ILE A 91 6.67 17.88 9.51
C ILE A 91 7.31 18.79 8.46
N LEU A 92 7.05 18.52 7.16
CA LEU A 92 7.57 19.35 6.08
C LEU A 92 7.03 20.78 6.15
N TYR A 93 5.73 20.94 6.40
CA TYR A 93 5.11 22.25 6.59
C TYR A 93 5.79 23.04 7.70
N PHE A 94 5.90 22.48 8.90
CA PHE A 94 6.51 23.20 10.03
C PHE A 94 7.98 23.49 9.80
N LYS A 95 8.72 22.56 9.19
CA LYS A 95 10.12 22.78 8.81
C LYS A 95 10.26 23.98 7.88
N GLN A 96 9.47 24.02 6.81
CA GLN A 96 9.53 25.12 5.84
C GLN A 96 9.07 26.45 6.42
N VAL A 97 8.06 26.43 7.30
CA VAL A 97 7.65 27.65 8.01
C VAL A 97 8.76 28.15 8.92
N ALA A 98 9.44 27.28 9.65
CA ALA A 98 10.58 27.66 10.49
C ALA A 98 11.73 28.25 9.66
N GLU A 99 12.06 27.66 8.51
CA GLU A 99 13.04 28.21 7.55
C GLU A 99 12.60 29.58 7.03
N ALA A 100 11.32 29.79 6.73
CA ALA A 100 10.80 31.09 6.29
C ALA A 100 11.03 32.22 7.33
N TYR A 101 10.89 31.91 8.62
CA TYR A 101 11.16 32.87 9.69
C TYR A 101 12.65 33.14 9.85
N ALA A 102 13.51 32.13 9.70
CA ALA A 102 14.96 32.29 9.75
C ALA A 102 15.49 33.12 8.56
N ASP A 103 14.87 33.00 7.39
CA ASP A 103 15.30 33.67 6.16
C ASP A 103 14.76 35.11 6.00
N GLN A 104 14.05 35.66 6.98
CA GLN A 104 13.44 37.00 6.88
C GLN A 104 14.44 38.10 6.50
N GLU A 105 15.63 38.10 7.10
CA GLU A 105 16.66 39.08 6.79
C GLU A 105 17.16 38.94 5.35
N GLN A 106 17.30 37.71 4.84
CA GLN A 106 17.68 37.46 3.46
C GLN A 106 16.63 37.97 2.47
N PHE A 107 15.34 37.86 2.77
CA PHE A 107 14.28 38.45 1.93
C PHE A 107 14.36 39.98 1.89
N SER A 108 14.74 40.62 3.00
CA SER A 108 14.97 42.06 3.03
C SER A 108 16.19 42.46 2.18
N LEU A 109 17.27 41.66 2.21
CA LEU A 109 18.47 41.89 1.41
C LEU A 109 18.19 41.72 -0.08
N MET A 110 17.46 40.67 -0.47
CA MET A 110 17.04 40.42 -1.85
C MET A 110 16.24 41.60 -2.44
N LYS A 111 15.36 42.23 -1.64
CA LYS A 111 14.67 43.46 -2.06
C LYS A 111 15.61 44.64 -2.23
N LYS A 112 16.59 44.82 -1.32
CA LYS A 112 17.58 45.91 -1.38
C LYS A 112 18.49 45.84 -2.61
N ILE A 113 18.83 44.63 -3.08
CA ILE A 113 19.61 44.42 -4.31
C ILE A 113 18.76 44.51 -5.59
N GLY A 114 17.45 44.80 -5.47
CA GLY A 114 16.56 45.08 -6.60
C GLY A 114 15.78 43.89 -7.14
N MET A 115 15.70 42.75 -6.43
CA MET A 115 14.81 41.66 -6.86
C MET A 115 13.35 42.06 -6.72
N ASP A 116 12.57 41.79 -7.77
CA ASP A 116 11.13 41.98 -7.73
C ASP A 116 10.43 40.90 -6.87
N LYS A 117 9.25 41.22 -6.33
CA LYS A 117 8.44 40.31 -5.52
C LYS A 117 8.11 39.02 -6.26
N THR A 118 7.92 39.09 -7.58
CA THR A 118 7.64 37.91 -8.42
C THR A 118 8.83 36.95 -8.46
N GLN A 119 10.05 37.48 -8.59
CA GLN A 119 11.28 36.68 -8.61
C GLN A 119 11.51 35.99 -7.25
N ILE A 120 11.31 36.71 -6.14
CA ILE A 120 11.42 36.15 -4.79
C ILE A 120 10.38 35.04 -4.60
N THR A 121 9.13 35.30 -4.98
CA THR A 121 8.03 34.33 -4.86
C THR A 121 8.26 33.08 -5.69
N GLN A 122 8.77 33.24 -6.92
CA GLN A 122 9.07 32.12 -7.80
C GLN A 122 10.23 31.28 -7.26
N SER A 123 11.25 31.92 -6.70
CA SER A 123 12.37 31.23 -6.03
C SER A 123 11.89 30.37 -4.86
N ILE A 124 11.10 30.96 -3.95
CA ILE A 124 10.50 30.26 -2.80
C ILE A 124 9.64 29.08 -3.27
N SER A 125 8.75 29.31 -4.23
CA SER A 125 7.84 28.27 -4.72
C SER A 125 8.57 27.09 -5.34
N ARG A 126 9.70 27.34 -6.02
CA ARG A 126 10.54 26.32 -6.64
C ARG A 126 11.33 25.52 -5.61
N GLN A 127 11.88 26.18 -4.59
CA GLN A 127 12.56 25.51 -3.47
C GLN A 127 11.60 24.55 -2.75
N ILE A 128 10.43 25.05 -2.35
CA ILE A 128 9.41 24.25 -1.66
C ILE A 128 8.93 23.11 -2.58
N MET A 129 8.80 23.36 -3.89
CA MET A 129 8.38 22.32 -4.85
C MET A 129 9.36 21.15 -4.89
N VAL A 130 10.67 21.40 -4.81
CA VAL A 130 11.66 20.32 -4.77
C VAL A 130 11.53 19.53 -3.45
N ILE A 131 11.31 20.22 -2.33
CA ILE A 131 11.24 19.60 -1.00
C ILE A 131 10.00 18.70 -0.86
N PHE A 132 8.85 19.12 -1.38
CA PHE A 132 7.63 18.29 -1.40
C PHE A 132 7.60 17.33 -2.58
N GLY A 133 8.21 17.69 -3.70
CA GLY A 133 8.24 16.91 -4.93
C GLY A 133 9.07 15.64 -4.82
N LEU A 134 10.18 15.67 -4.06
CA LEU A 134 11.02 14.49 -3.85
C LEU A 134 10.26 13.33 -3.17
N PRO A 135 9.62 13.51 -1.99
CA PRO A 135 8.78 12.46 -1.39
C PRO A 135 7.59 12.05 -2.26
N LEU A 136 7.00 13.00 -3.01
CA LEU A 136 5.90 12.71 -3.92
C LEU A 136 6.33 11.74 -5.02
N LEU A 137 7.43 12.06 -5.71
CA LEU A 137 7.99 11.25 -6.78
C LEU A 137 8.45 9.89 -6.28
N LEU A 138 9.12 9.83 -5.12
CA LEU A 138 9.53 8.57 -4.51
C LEU A 138 8.32 7.68 -4.19
N GLY A 139 7.24 8.25 -3.67
CA GLY A 139 5.98 7.52 -3.43
C GLY A 139 5.40 6.94 -4.70
N ILE A 140 5.30 7.74 -5.77
CA ILE A 140 4.79 7.30 -7.08
C ILE A 140 5.66 6.18 -7.66
N LEU A 141 7.00 6.34 -7.64
CA LEU A 141 7.92 5.32 -8.12
C LEU A 141 7.80 4.02 -7.32
N HIS A 142 7.70 4.12 -5.99
CA HIS A 142 7.48 2.97 -5.13
C HIS A 142 6.17 2.25 -5.48
N SER A 143 5.08 2.98 -5.69
CA SER A 143 3.79 2.40 -6.10
C SER A 143 3.88 1.67 -7.45
N ILE A 144 4.63 2.20 -8.42
CA ILE A 144 4.83 1.54 -9.73
C ILE A 144 5.60 0.22 -9.57
N VAL A 145 6.64 0.20 -8.74
CA VAL A 145 7.43 -1.03 -8.48
C VAL A 145 6.55 -2.11 -7.84
N VAL A 146 5.73 -1.74 -6.86
CA VAL A 146 4.77 -2.66 -6.22
C VAL A 146 3.77 -3.18 -7.25
N LEU A 147 3.19 -2.31 -8.07
CA LEU A 147 2.22 -2.69 -9.09
C LEU A 147 2.82 -3.65 -10.13
N ARG A 148 4.08 -3.43 -10.57
CA ARG A 148 4.77 -4.35 -11.47
C ARG A 148 5.00 -5.74 -10.87
N SER A 149 5.45 -5.81 -9.62
CA SER A 149 5.67 -7.09 -8.91
C SER A 149 4.38 -7.88 -8.72
N TYR A 150 3.26 -7.18 -8.50
CA TYR A 150 1.95 -7.79 -8.36
C TYR A 150 1.39 -8.31 -9.69
N PHE A 151 1.50 -7.55 -10.78
CA PHE A 151 1.01 -7.98 -12.10
C PHE A 151 1.73 -9.23 -12.62
N THR A 152 3.00 -9.45 -12.26
CA THR A 152 3.71 -10.68 -12.61
C THR A 152 3.23 -11.91 -11.84
N SER A 153 2.47 -11.73 -10.75
CA SER A 153 2.12 -12.79 -9.81
C SER A 153 0.63 -13.11 -9.76
N VAL A 154 -0.26 -12.20 -10.16
CA VAL A 154 -1.72 -12.39 -10.04
C VAL A 154 -2.48 -11.64 -11.16
N GLU A 155 -3.42 -12.30 -11.85
CA GLU A 155 -4.41 -11.63 -12.70
C GLU A 155 -5.35 -10.79 -11.81
N THR A 156 -5.17 -9.47 -11.73
CA THR A 156 -5.96 -8.66 -10.79
C THR A 156 -6.33 -7.25 -11.24
N GLY A 157 -7.56 -6.86 -10.87
CA GLY A 157 -8.12 -5.50 -10.96
C GLY A 157 -7.69 -4.55 -9.85
N ILE A 158 -6.56 -4.77 -9.17
CA ILE A 158 -6.07 -3.89 -8.09
C ILE A 158 -5.46 -2.57 -8.60
N ALA A 159 -5.18 -2.48 -9.90
CA ALA A 159 -4.57 -1.30 -10.49
C ALA A 159 -5.39 -0.02 -10.25
N TRP A 160 -6.72 -0.14 -10.28
CA TRP A 160 -7.61 0.99 -10.02
C TRP A 160 -7.48 1.50 -8.58
N LEU A 161 -7.34 0.60 -7.60
CA LEU A 161 -7.12 0.93 -6.19
C LEU A 161 -5.78 1.62 -5.98
N VAL A 162 -4.72 1.14 -6.63
CA VAL A 162 -3.39 1.77 -6.58
C VAL A 162 -3.41 3.16 -7.22
N LEU A 163 -4.12 3.34 -8.33
CA LEU A 163 -4.30 4.67 -8.92
C LEU A 163 -5.03 5.62 -7.98
N LEU A 164 -6.08 5.15 -7.29
CA LEU A 164 -6.81 5.93 -6.31
C LEU A 164 -5.91 6.38 -5.15
N THR A 165 -5.03 5.52 -4.64
CA THR A 165 -4.11 5.90 -3.55
C THR A 165 -3.05 6.90 -4.01
N ILE A 166 -2.53 6.77 -5.23
CA ILE A 166 -1.61 7.77 -5.83
C ILE A 166 -2.29 9.14 -5.96
N VAL A 167 -3.54 9.17 -6.43
CA VAL A 167 -4.30 10.42 -6.56
C VAL A 167 -4.52 11.05 -5.18
N ALA A 168 -4.98 10.28 -4.19
CA ALA A 168 -5.18 10.78 -2.83
C ALA A 168 -3.88 11.31 -2.21
N TYR A 169 -2.77 10.57 -2.37
CA TYR A 169 -1.44 10.97 -1.93
C TYR A 169 -1.00 12.29 -2.57
N THR A 170 -1.16 12.41 -3.89
CA THR A 170 -0.82 13.62 -4.65
C THR A 170 -1.63 14.83 -4.22
N VAL A 171 -2.96 14.68 -4.09
CA VAL A 171 -3.86 15.76 -3.65
C VAL A 171 -3.44 16.27 -2.27
N MET A 172 -3.13 15.35 -1.34
CA MET A 172 -2.72 15.76 0.00
C MET A 172 -1.38 16.50 0.01
N TYR A 173 -0.39 16.03 -0.76
CA TYR A 173 0.89 16.75 -0.91
C TYR A 173 0.71 18.12 -1.54
N LEU A 174 -0.19 18.25 -2.52
CA LEU A 174 -0.52 19.53 -3.14
C LEU A 174 -1.18 20.50 -2.15
N ILE A 175 -2.06 20.00 -1.26
CA ILE A 175 -2.64 20.82 -0.18
C ILE A 175 -1.55 21.38 0.72
N TYR A 176 -0.66 20.51 1.24
CA TYR A 176 0.44 20.94 2.10
C TYR A 176 1.42 21.87 1.38
N TYR A 177 1.72 21.61 0.11
CA TYR A 177 2.54 22.50 -0.72
C TYR A 177 1.92 23.89 -0.82
N CYS A 178 0.63 23.99 -1.18
CA CYS A 178 -0.06 25.26 -1.32
C CYS A 178 -0.12 26.04 0.01
N LEU A 179 -0.40 25.33 1.12
CA LEU A 179 -0.38 25.93 2.45
C LEU A 179 1.01 26.45 2.81
N THR A 180 2.05 25.65 2.55
CA THR A 180 3.43 26.01 2.86
C THR A 180 3.87 27.24 2.07
N VAL A 181 3.68 27.23 0.74
CA VAL A 181 4.06 28.36 -0.13
C VAL A 181 3.36 29.65 0.30
N ARG A 182 2.05 29.60 0.59
CA ARG A 182 1.29 30.77 1.07
C ARG A 182 1.84 31.31 2.38
N THR A 183 2.10 30.44 3.35
CA THR A 183 2.65 30.85 4.64
C THR A 183 4.06 31.41 4.48
N TYR A 184 4.91 30.75 3.70
CA TYR A 184 6.29 31.17 3.45
C TYR A 184 6.36 32.56 2.80
N ILE A 185 5.56 32.79 1.75
CA ILE A 185 5.44 34.10 1.09
C ILE A 185 4.93 35.16 2.07
N LYS A 186 3.91 34.84 2.87
CA LYS A 186 3.37 35.77 3.87
C LYS A 186 4.47 36.21 4.84
N VAL A 187 5.29 35.28 5.33
CA VAL A 187 6.42 35.59 6.23
C VAL A 187 7.45 36.47 5.53
N ALA A 188 7.83 36.16 4.28
CA ALA A 188 8.80 36.93 3.50
C ALA A 188 8.38 38.39 3.22
N PHE A 189 7.08 38.68 3.17
CA PHE A 189 6.56 40.03 2.92
C PHE A 189 5.96 40.72 4.14
N SER A 190 5.82 40.04 5.28
CA SER A 190 5.19 40.60 6.50
C SER A 190 5.96 41.78 7.12
N ASN A 191 7.30 41.82 7.01
CA ASN A 191 8.15 42.82 7.66
C ASN A 191 8.57 43.99 6.73
N SER A 192 7.95 44.10 5.55
CA SER A 192 8.30 45.13 4.54
C SER A 192 7.51 46.44 4.68
N ASN A 193 6.56 46.50 5.61
CA ASN A 193 5.59 47.58 5.78
C ASN A 193 5.75 48.33 7.12
N ALA A 194 6.88 48.16 7.81
CA ALA A 194 7.29 48.92 8.99
C ALA A 194 8.66 49.55 8.70
#